data_AF-A0A377XMX6-F1
#
_entry.id   AF-A0A377XMX6-F1
#
_cell.length_a   1.000
_cell.length_b   1.000
_cell.length_c   1.000
_cell.angle_alpha   90.00
_cell.angle_beta   90.00
_cell.angle_gamma   90.00
#
_symmetry.space_group_name_H-M   'P 1'
#
loop_
_entity.id
_entity.type
_entity.pdbx_description
1 polymer ?
#
loop_
_entity_poly.entity_id
_entity_poly.type
_entity_poly.pdbx_seq_one_letter_code
_entity_poly.pdbx_strand_id
1 'polypeptide(L)'
;MAYQGADSVVRDLESGSIDGAVLSGMMADYSFLQQPQGKEFAFVGGHLQDDTLFGAGAAIGLRKDDEALRQEINGAIAKILADGTYKKISWQIF
;
A
#
# COMPACT_ATOMS: atom_id res chain seq x y z
N MET A 1 19.63 -11.87 7.63
CA MET A 1 19.67 -10.39 7.68
C MET A 1 18.22 -9.90 7.59
N ALA A 2 17.86 -8.81 8.29
CA ALA A 2 16.52 -8.25 8.18
C ALA A 2 16.45 -7.23 7.04
N TYR A 3 15.43 -7.32 6.19
CA TYR A 3 15.14 -6.30 5.19
C TYR A 3 14.71 -5.01 5.87
N GLN A 4 15.32 -3.89 5.48
CA GLN A 4 15.02 -2.57 6.06
C GLN A 4 13.80 -1.90 5.40
N GLY A 5 13.37 -2.42 4.24
CA GLY A 5 12.22 -1.92 3.50
C GLY A 5 12.06 -2.60 2.15
N ALA A 6 11.03 -2.17 1.41
CA ALA A 6 10.67 -2.74 0.11
C ALA A 6 11.84 -2.71 -0.89
N ASP A 7 12.62 -1.63 -0.94
CA ASP A 7 13.75 -1.49 -1.87
C ASP A 7 14.81 -2.59 -1.70
N SER A 8 15.08 -2.98 -0.45
CA SER A 8 16.04 -4.06 -0.19
C SER A 8 15.51 -5.43 -0.60
N VAL A 9 14.20 -5.65 -0.52
CA VAL A 9 13.55 -6.89 -0.98
C VAL A 9 13.55 -6.95 -2.51
N VAL A 10 13.20 -5.84 -3.17
CA VAL A 10 13.18 -5.74 -4.63
C VAL A 10 14.55 -5.99 -5.24
N ARG A 11 15.62 -5.41 -4.67
CA ARG A 11 16.99 -5.67 -5.14
C ARG A 11 17.39 -7.14 -5.07
N ASP A 12 17.03 -7.84 -4.00
CA ASP A 12 17.36 -9.26 -3.86
C ASP A 12 16.52 -10.13 -4.81
N LEU A 13 15.29 -9.70 -5.11
CA LEU A 13 14.44 -10.34 -6.11
C LEU A 13 15.03 -10.17 -7.52
N GLU A 14 15.49 -8.96 -7.86
CA GLU A 14 16.16 -8.66 -9.12
C GLU A 14 17.47 -9.44 -9.31
N SER A 15 18.25 -9.59 -8.24
CA SER A 15 19.50 -10.35 -8.31
C SER A 15 19.30 -11.86 -8.34
N GLY A 16 18.07 -12.35 -8.17
CA GLY A 16 17.76 -13.77 -8.03
C GLY A 16 18.27 -14.38 -6.71
N SER A 17 18.50 -13.55 -5.69
CA SER A 17 18.85 -14.02 -4.34
C SER A 17 17.64 -14.61 -3.62
N ILE A 18 16.44 -14.18 -4.01
CA ILE A 18 15.15 -14.71 -3.56
C ILE A 18 14.27 -15.00 -4.77
N ASP A 19 13.41 -16.00 -4.66
CA ASP A 19 12.52 -16.42 -5.76
C ASP A 19 11.19 -15.67 -5.77
N GLY A 20 10.88 -14.93 -4.70
CA GLY A 20 9.61 -14.22 -4.56
C GLY A 20 9.58 -13.30 -3.35
N ALA A 21 8.66 -12.34 -3.38
CA ALA A 21 8.48 -11.34 -2.34
C ALA A 21 6.99 -11.11 -2.05
N VAL A 22 6.65 -10.94 -0.77
CA VAL A 22 5.32 -10.46 -0.35
C VAL A 22 5.44 -8.98 -0.01
N LEU A 23 4.74 -8.16 -0.78
CA LEU A 23 4.74 -6.70 -0.69
C LEU A 23 3.29 -6.19 -0.66
N SER A 24 3.10 -4.91 -0.33
CA SER A 24 1.82 -4.23 -0.59
C SER A 24 1.54 -4.25 -2.10
N GLY A 25 0.38 -4.77 -2.52
CA GLY A 25 0.06 -4.98 -3.95
C GLY A 25 0.14 -3.70 -4.78
N MET A 26 -0.44 -2.60 -4.29
CA MET A 26 -0.39 -1.30 -4.97
C MET A 26 1.05 -0.77 -5.09
N MET A 27 1.85 -0.91 -4.01
CA MET A 27 3.24 -0.48 -4.03
C MET A 27 4.04 -1.32 -5.03
N ALA A 28 3.90 -2.65 -4.98
CA ALA A 28 4.59 -3.56 -5.90
C ALA A 28 4.24 -3.28 -7.36
N ASP A 29 2.97 -2.99 -7.65
CA ASP A 29 2.55 -2.66 -9.01
C ASP A 29 3.20 -1.36 -9.49
N TYR A 30 2.95 -0.25 -8.78
CA TYR A 30 3.39 1.07 -9.21
C TYR A 30 4.92 1.28 -9.13
N SER A 31 5.54 0.85 -8.03
CA SER A 31 6.96 1.12 -7.76
C SER A 31 7.91 0.08 -8.35
N PHE A 32 7.40 -1.06 -8.84
CA PHE A 32 8.24 -2.13 -9.38
C PHE A 32 7.72 -2.70 -10.70
N LEU A 33 6.55 -3.35 -10.74
CA LEU A 33 6.08 -4.06 -11.93
C LEU A 33 5.83 -3.14 -13.13
N GLN A 34 5.40 -1.90 -12.89
CA GLN A 34 5.24 -0.89 -13.95
C GLN A 34 6.56 -0.22 -14.35
N GLN A 35 7.64 -0.44 -13.61
CA GLN A 35 8.96 0.13 -13.88
C GLN A 35 9.77 -0.78 -14.84
N PRO A 36 10.79 -0.25 -15.54
CA PRO A 36 11.61 -1.05 -16.45
C PRO A 36 12.21 -2.32 -15.82
N GLN A 37 12.62 -2.24 -14.55
CA GLN A 37 13.19 -3.35 -13.80
C GLN A 37 12.19 -4.48 -13.46
N GLY A 38 10.89 -4.17 -13.40
CA GLY A 38 9.86 -5.16 -13.05
C GLY A 38 9.32 -5.97 -14.23
N LYS A 39 9.79 -5.71 -15.47
CA LYS A 39 9.21 -6.28 -16.70
C LYS A 39 9.28 -7.81 -16.79
N GLU A 40 10.28 -8.42 -16.17
CA GLU A 40 10.47 -9.87 -16.13
C GLU A 40 9.79 -10.52 -14.90
N PHE A 41 9.07 -9.73 -14.11
CA PHE A 41 8.39 -10.17 -12.90
C PHE A 41 6.87 -10.03 -13.07
N ALA A 42 6.14 -10.79 -12.27
CA ALA A 42 4.68 -10.74 -12.25
C ALA A 42 4.17 -11.06 -10.85
N PHE A 43 2.90 -10.70 -10.60
CA PHE A 43 2.18 -11.28 -9.48
C PHE A 43 1.95 -12.78 -9.73
N VAL A 44 2.16 -13.58 -8.68
CA VAL A 44 1.93 -15.01 -8.71
C VAL A 44 0.80 -15.34 -7.72
N GLY A 45 -0.24 -16.00 -8.22
CA GLY A 45 -1.40 -16.39 -7.41
C GLY A 45 -2.40 -15.27 -7.15
N GLY A 46 -3.32 -15.53 -6.21
CA GLY A 46 -4.32 -14.55 -5.77
C GLY A 46 -3.78 -13.59 -4.72
N HIS A 47 -4.58 -12.57 -4.39
CA HIS A 47 -4.25 -11.67 -3.29
C HIS A 47 -4.28 -12.43 -1.97
N LEU A 48 -3.28 -12.20 -1.12
CA LEU A 48 -3.34 -12.68 0.26
C LEU A 48 -4.43 -11.89 0.99
N GLN A 49 -5.49 -12.58 1.39
CA GLN A 49 -6.61 -12.01 2.12
C GLN A 49 -6.79 -12.76 3.43
N ASP A 50 -6.68 -12.01 4.52
CA ASP A 50 -6.90 -12.46 5.89
C ASP A 50 -7.21 -11.21 6.72
N ASP A 51 -8.47 -11.07 7.15
CA ASP A 51 -8.93 -9.89 7.88
C ASP A 51 -8.23 -9.72 9.24
N THR A 52 -7.73 -10.82 9.83
CA THR A 52 -7.03 -10.79 11.12
C THR A 52 -5.59 -10.32 10.98
N LEU A 53 -4.92 -10.68 9.88
CA LEU A 53 -3.53 -10.32 9.62
C LEU A 53 -3.38 -8.97 8.90
N PHE A 54 -4.25 -8.69 7.93
CA PHE A 54 -4.12 -7.51 7.06
C PHE A 54 -5.10 -6.38 7.39
N GLY A 55 -6.16 -6.66 8.16
CA GLY A 55 -7.17 -5.69 8.54
C GLY A 55 -8.06 -5.23 7.37
N ALA A 56 -8.94 -4.26 7.65
CA ALA A 56 -9.94 -3.78 6.69
C ALA A 56 -9.41 -2.76 5.66
N GLY A 57 -8.10 -2.47 5.67
CA GLY A 57 -7.46 -1.51 4.78
C GLY A 57 -6.59 -0.48 5.50
N ALA A 58 -6.20 0.56 4.78
CA ALA A 58 -5.34 1.64 5.29
C ALA A 58 -6.12 2.61 6.19
N ALA A 59 -5.46 3.10 7.25
CA ALA A 59 -6.03 4.07 8.18
C ALA A 59 -4.97 5.08 8.63
N ILE A 60 -5.42 6.23 9.15
CA ILE A 60 -4.55 7.22 9.77
C ILE A 60 -4.35 6.83 11.25
N GLY A 61 -3.11 6.48 11.61
CA GLY A 61 -2.74 6.16 12.99
C GLY A 61 -2.67 7.41 13.86
N LEU A 62 -3.37 7.40 14.99
CA LEU A 62 -3.40 8.49 15.96
C LEU A 62 -3.02 7.98 17.36
N ARG A 63 -2.67 8.91 18.27
CA ARG A 63 -2.56 8.58 19.68
C ARG A 63 -3.91 8.12 20.22
N LYS A 64 -3.89 7.15 21.15
CA LYS A 64 -5.11 6.47 21.63
C LYS A 64 -6.08 7.40 22.35
N ASP A 65 -5.59 8.47 22.96
CA ASP A 65 -6.33 9.43 23.77
C ASP A 65 -6.77 10.68 22.99
N ASP A 66 -6.36 10.82 21.72
CA ASP A 66 -6.59 12.03 20.92
C ASP A 66 -7.95 11.98 20.17
N GLU A 67 -9.03 11.91 20.94
CA GLU A 67 -10.38 11.74 20.42
C GLU A 67 -10.85 12.93 19.58
N ALA A 68 -10.48 14.15 19.98
CA ALA A 68 -10.82 15.37 19.24
C ALA A 68 -10.23 15.36 17.83
N LEU A 69 -8.94 15.04 17.71
CA LEU A 69 -8.28 14.95 16.40
C LEU A 69 -8.86 13.81 15.55
N ARG A 70 -9.21 12.67 16.17
CA ARG A 70 -9.86 11.56 15.49
C ARG A 70 -11.18 11.99 14.85
N GLN A 71 -12.01 12.73 15.57
CA GLN A 71 -13.30 13.21 15.07
C GLN A 71 -13.13 14.22 13.94
N GLU A 72 -12.18 15.14 14.07
CA GLU A 72 -11.90 16.14 13.04
C GLU A 72 -11.45 15.50 11.72
N ILE A 73 -10.48 14.58 11.80
CA ILE A 73 -9.97 13.84 10.63
C ILE A 73 -11.09 13.02 9.97
N ASN A 74 -11.86 12.27 10.76
CA ASN A 74 -12.97 11.47 10.23
C ASN A 74 -14.03 12.37 9.55
N GLY A 75 -14.34 13.52 10.15
CA GLY A 75 -15.26 14.49 9.55
C GLY A 75 -14.74 15.08 8.24
N ALA A 76 -13.44 15.37 8.15
CA ALA A 76 -12.81 15.84 6.92
C ALA A 76 -12.84 14.76 5.82
N ILE A 77 -12.48 13.52 6.15
CA ILE A 77 -12.54 12.38 5.21
C ILE A 77 -13.97 12.20 4.68
N ALA A 78 -14.98 12.21 5.56
CA ALA A 78 -16.37 12.08 5.15
C ALA A 78 -16.80 13.18 4.17
N LYS A 79 -16.36 14.42 4.39
CA LYS A 79 -16.65 15.55 3.49
C LYS A 79 -16.03 15.36 2.10
N ILE A 80 -14.74 15.02 2.01
CA ILE A 80 -14.06 14.86 0.71
C ILE A 80 -14.55 13.63 -0.07
N LEU A 81 -15.10 12.63 0.62
CA LEU A 81 -15.78 11.50 -0.01
C LEU A 81 -17.13 11.94 -0.57
N ALA A 82 -17.92 12.69 0.21
CA ALA A 82 -19.25 13.14 -0.19
C ALA A 82 -19.23 14.17 -1.33
N ASP A 83 -18.26 15.07 -1.36
CA ASP A 83 -18.15 16.11 -2.39
C ASP A 83 -17.37 15.65 -3.66
N GLY A 84 -16.88 14.41 -3.66
CA GLY A 84 -16.16 13.81 -4.78
C GLY A 84 -14.72 14.26 -4.94
N THR A 85 -14.18 15.07 -4.03
CA THR A 85 -12.76 15.49 -4.03
C THR A 85 -11.84 14.28 -3.98
N TYR A 86 -12.15 13.28 -3.14
CA TYR A 86 -11.37 12.04 -3.06
C TYR A 86 -11.28 11.35 -4.42
N LYS A 87 -12.41 11.23 -5.12
CA LYS A 87 -12.46 10.61 -6.45
C LYS A 87 -11.58 11.36 -7.45
N LYS A 88 -11.66 12.70 -7.48
CA LYS A 88 -10.84 13.54 -8.35
C LYS A 88 -9.34 13.33 -8.12
N ILE A 89 -8.93 13.23 -6.86
CA ILE A 89 -7.52 12.98 -6.50
C ILE A 89 -7.12 11.55 -6.91
N SER A 90 -7.95 10.55 -6.62
CA SER A 90 -7.63 9.15 -6.92
C SER A 90 -7.36 8.92 -8.42
N TRP A 91 -8.13 9.57 -9.30
CA TRP A 91 -8.00 9.47 -10.76
C TRP A 91 -6.68 10.02 -11.33
N GLN A 92 -5.95 10.81 -10.56
CA GLN A 92 -4.63 11.30 -10.98
C GLN A 92 -3.51 10.31 -10.65
N ILE A 93 -3.77 9.34 -9.77
CA ILE A 93 -2.78 8.41 -9.23
C ILE A 93 -3.04 6.98 -9.74
N PHE A 94 -4.31 6.61 -9.92
CA PHE A 94 -4.77 5.31 -10.42
C PHE A 94 -5.82 5.51 -11.52
#